data_AF-A0A2N8M8E2-F1
#
_entry.id   AF-A0A2N8M8E2-F1
#
_cell.length_a   1.000
_cell.length_b   1.000
_cell.length_c   1.000
_cell.angle_alpha   90.00
_cell.angle_beta   90.00
_cell.angle_gamma   90.00
#
_symmetry.space_group_name_H-M   'P 1'
#
loop_
_entity.id
_entity.type
_entity.pdbx_description
1 polymer ?
#
loop_
_entity_poly.entity_id
_entity_poly.type
_entity_poly.pdbx_seq_one_letter_code
_entity_poly.pdbx_strand_id
1 'polypeptide(L)'
;MAWVGNPETIGLRTELFFVLLAISVAALVLTVALARRLSARHGVWDATLIAGAAFVVVIAIVQYVLPEIDEVPEQFSAVVLWRFRVAALGIQVVLWTTIGLIFGVLAERSFAERFGQRLTVRAVRR
;
A
#
# COMPACT_ATOMS: atom_id res chain seq x y z
N MET A 1 31.84 10.63 26.10
CA MET A 1 30.93 10.55 24.94
C MET A 1 30.77 9.08 24.58
N ALA A 2 29.86 8.38 25.26
CA ALA A 2 29.54 6.99 24.94
C ALA A 2 28.50 7.02 23.83
N TRP A 3 28.90 6.57 22.64
CA TRP A 3 28.02 6.45 21.50
C TRP A 3 26.88 5.48 21.84
N VAL A 4 25.66 5.95 21.64
CA VAL A 4 24.46 5.13 21.73
C VAL A 4 24.55 4.07 20.61
N GLY A 5 24.52 2.80 20.99
CA GLY A 5 24.62 1.68 20.04
C GLY A 5 25.23 0.44 20.69
N ASN A 6 24.43 -0.30 21.48
CA ASN A 6 24.85 -1.59 22.00
C ASN A 6 24.90 -2.61 20.84
N PRO A 7 26.10 -3.07 20.40
CA PRO A 7 26.28 -3.80 19.14
C PRO A 7 25.54 -5.13 19.08
N GLU A 8 25.30 -5.76 20.23
CA GLU A 8 24.59 -7.04 20.31
C GLU A 8 23.11 -6.93 19.88
N THR A 9 22.49 -5.76 20.01
CA THR A 9 21.10 -5.53 19.60
C THR A 9 20.97 -5.02 18.16
N ILE A 10 22.08 -4.63 17.53
CA ILE A 10 22.08 -4.10 16.15
C ILE A 10 21.97 -5.27 15.17
N GLY A 11 22.69 -6.38 15.43
CA GLY A 11 22.66 -7.57 14.58
C GLY A 11 21.25 -8.15 14.46
N LEU A 12 20.61 -8.44 15.60
CA LEU A 12 19.28 -9.07 15.64
C LEU A 12 18.19 -8.21 14.97
N ARG A 13 18.18 -6.90 15.23
CA ARG A 13 17.21 -5.99 14.61
C ARG A 13 17.41 -5.90 13.10
N THR A 14 18.65 -5.87 12.65
CA THR A 14 18.99 -5.81 11.21
C THR A 14 18.62 -7.09 10.48
N GLU A 15 18.82 -8.25 11.10
CA GLU A 15 18.42 -9.55 10.54
C GLU A 15 16.89 -9.65 10.37
N LEU A 16 16.11 -9.24 11.37
CA LEU A 16 14.65 -9.17 11.27
C LEU A 16 14.19 -8.24 10.14
N PHE A 17 14.87 -7.10 9.93
CA PHE A 17 14.58 -6.23 8.79
C PHE A 17 14.83 -6.93 7.45
N PHE A 18 15.92 -7.69 7.30
CA PHE A 18 16.20 -8.41 6.06
C PHE A 18 15.22 -9.55 5.80
N VAL A 19 14.81 -10.28 6.85
CA VAL A 19 13.76 -11.31 6.74
C VAL A 19 12.43 -10.68 6.33
N LEU A 20 12.03 -9.58 6.97
CA LEU A 20 10.83 -8.83 6.61
C LEU A 20 10.89 -8.30 5.17
N LEU A 21 12.06 -7.82 4.73
CA LEU A 21 12.30 -7.34 3.37
C LEU A 21 12.12 -8.49 2.36
N ALA A 22 12.73 -9.65 2.63
CA ALA A 22 12.62 -10.83 1.78
C ALA A 22 11.17 -11.31 1.68
N ILE A 23 10.44 -11.37 2.80
CA ILE A 23 9.01 -11.71 2.84
C ILE A 23 8.19 -10.71 2.02
N SER A 24 8.48 -9.41 2.15
CA SER A 24 7.76 -8.35 1.40
C SER A 24 7.98 -8.48 -0.11
N VAL A 25 9.21 -8.78 -0.54
CA VAL A 25 9.52 -9.01 -1.96
C VAL A 25 8.83 -10.28 -2.47
N ALA A 26 8.87 -11.37 -1.71
CA ALA A 26 8.19 -12.61 -2.07
C ALA A 26 6.67 -12.41 -2.21
N ALA A 27 6.06 -11.70 -1.27
CA ALA A 27 4.65 -11.34 -1.30
C ALA A 27 4.29 -10.47 -2.52
N LEU A 28 5.13 -9.48 -2.84
CA LEU A 28 4.96 -8.65 -4.04
C LEU A 28 4.97 -9.51 -5.30
N VAL A 29 5.97 -10.39 -5.44
CA VAL A 29 6.10 -11.28 -6.59
C VAL A 29 4.90 -12.22 -6.70
N LEU A 30 4.45 -12.81 -5.60
CA LEU A 30 3.27 -13.68 -5.58
C LEU A 30 2.00 -12.93 -5.99
N THR A 31 1.79 -11.73 -5.44
CA THR A 31 0.62 -10.90 -5.74
C THR A 31 0.59 -10.49 -7.21
N VAL A 32 1.74 -10.03 -7.74
CA VAL A 32 1.88 -9.66 -9.16
C VAL A 32 1.72 -10.89 -10.06
N ALA A 33 2.29 -12.03 -9.69
CA ALA A 33 2.15 -13.27 -10.45
C ALA A 33 0.69 -13.76 -10.50
N LEU A 34 -0.03 -13.69 -9.38
CA LEU A 34 -1.47 -13.99 -9.32
C LEU A 34 -2.26 -13.02 -10.19
N ALA A 35 -2.06 -11.70 -10.02
CA ALA A 35 -2.76 -10.66 -10.77
C ALA A 35 -2.57 -10.82 -12.27
N ARG A 36 -1.32 -11.10 -12.72
CA ARG A 36 -1.02 -11.32 -14.13
C ARG A 36 -1.67 -12.60 -14.67
N ARG A 37 -1.55 -13.72 -13.95
CA ARG A 37 -2.17 -15.01 -14.36
C ARG A 37 -3.68 -14.91 -14.46
N LEU A 38 -4.31 -14.13 -13.59
CA LEU A 38 -5.76 -14.00 -13.57
C LEU A 38 -6.30 -12.97 -14.56
N SER A 39 -5.55 -11.88 -14.81
CA SER A 39 -5.89 -10.90 -15.84
C SER A 39 -5.98 -11.54 -17.23
N ALA A 40 -5.18 -12.58 -17.48
CA ALA A 40 -5.18 -13.33 -18.72
C ALA A 40 -6.45 -14.17 -18.92
N ARG A 41 -7.25 -14.41 -17.86
CA ARG A 41 -8.41 -15.31 -17.90
C ARG A 41 -9.74 -14.62 -17.60
N HIS A 42 -9.78 -13.61 -16.73
CA HIS A 42 -11.05 -13.08 -16.17
C HIS A 42 -11.19 -11.55 -16.28
N GLY A 43 -10.27 -10.87 -16.98
CA GLY A 43 -10.30 -9.42 -17.14
C GLY A 43 -9.69 -8.67 -15.96
N VAL A 44 -9.48 -7.36 -16.16
CA VAL A 44 -8.70 -6.51 -15.24
C VAL A 44 -9.37 -6.39 -13.87
N TRP A 45 -10.70 -6.35 -13.83
CA TRP A 45 -11.48 -6.13 -12.61
C TRP A 45 -11.31 -7.26 -11.58
N ASP A 46 -11.49 -8.51 -11.99
CA ASP A 46 -11.34 -9.69 -11.12
C ASP A 46 -9.89 -9.86 -10.66
N ALA A 47 -8.92 -9.54 -11.53
CA ALA A 47 -7.51 -9.56 -11.20
C ALA A 47 -7.14 -8.53 -10.13
N THR A 48 -7.74 -7.33 -10.17
CA THR A 48 -7.53 -6.29 -9.15
C THR A 48 -8.11 -6.69 -7.80
N LEU A 49 -9.33 -7.25 -7.77
CA LEU A 49 -9.96 -7.71 -6.52
C LEU A 49 -9.14 -8.81 -5.84
N ILE A 50 -8.65 -9.78 -6.62
CA ILE A 50 -7.86 -10.90 -6.08
C ILE A 50 -6.47 -10.46 -5.65
N ALA A 51 -5.85 -9.50 -6.34
CA ALA A 51 -4.61 -8.88 -5.88
C ALA A 51 -4.79 -8.15 -4.54
N GLY A 52 -5.90 -7.41 -4.40
CA GLY A 52 -6.26 -6.76 -3.13
C GLY A 52 -6.47 -7.76 -2.00
N ALA A 53 -7.19 -8.85 -2.25
CA ALA A 53 -7.40 -9.91 -1.26
C ALA A 53 -6.09 -10.60 -0.86
N ALA A 54 -5.23 -10.92 -1.83
CA ALA A 54 -3.91 -11.53 -1.56
C ALA A 54 -3.02 -10.61 -0.70
N PHE A 55 -3.01 -9.30 -0.98
CA PHE A 55 -2.29 -8.32 -0.16
C PHE A 55 -2.79 -8.31 1.29
N VAL A 56 -4.12 -8.33 1.52
CA VAL A 56 -4.70 -8.40 2.87
C VAL A 56 -4.26 -9.67 3.60
N VAL A 57 -4.25 -10.83 2.92
CA VAL A 57 -3.79 -12.10 3.50
C VAL A 57 -2.32 -12.02 3.91
N VAL A 58 -1.45 -11.46 3.07
CA VAL A 58 -0.04 -11.26 3.40
C VAL A 58 0.11 -10.37 4.63
N ILE A 59 -0.59 -9.24 4.69
CA ILE A 59 -0.54 -8.32 5.83
C ILE A 59 -0.99 -9.03 7.12
N ALA A 60 -2.05 -9.85 7.05
CA ALA A 60 -2.51 -10.63 8.20
C ALA A 60 -1.46 -11.63 8.67
N ILE A 61 -0.77 -12.32 7.75
CA ILE A 61 0.31 -13.25 8.08
C ILE A 61 1.47 -12.50 8.75
N VAL A 62 1.88 -11.35 8.21
CA VAL A 62 2.96 -10.54 8.79
C VAL A 62 2.59 -10.08 10.21
N GLN A 63 1.37 -9.60 10.43
CA GLN A 63 0.91 -9.21 11.76
C GLN A 63 0.86 -10.38 12.75
N TYR A 64 0.54 -11.59 12.28
CA TYR A 64 0.55 -12.78 13.12
C TYR A 64 1.97 -13.25 13.48
N VAL A 65 2.90 -13.14 12.53
CA VAL A 65 4.29 -13.60 12.71
C VAL A 65 5.11 -12.61 13.54
N LEU A 66 4.82 -11.31 13.46
CA LEU A 66 5.49 -10.33 14.30
C LEU A 66 4.98 -10.46 15.75
N PRO A 67 5.85 -10.74 16.74
CA PRO A 67 5.45 -10.73 18.13
C PRO A 67 5.03 -9.31 18.52
N GLU A 68 3.84 -9.18 19.09
CA GLU A 68 3.35 -7.92 19.65
C GLU A 68 4.22 -7.54 20.85
N ILE A 69 5.09 -6.54 20.67
CA ILE A 69 5.82 -5.92 21.78
C ILE A 69 4.99 -4.74 22.24
N ASP A 70 4.28 -4.93 23.36
CA ASP A 70 3.52 -3.86 24.00
C ASP A 70 4.49 -2.99 24.82
N GLU A 71 5.10 -2.00 24.16
CA GLU A 71 5.98 -1.01 24.81
C GLU A 71 5.18 0.09 25.53
N VAL A 72 3.85 -0.02 25.58
CA VAL A 72 2.97 0.95 26.21
C VAL A 72 3.01 0.76 27.73
N PRO A 73 3.49 1.76 28.52
CA PRO A 73 3.44 1.68 29.97
C PRO A 73 1.99 1.48 30.44
N GLU A 74 1.74 0.64 31.45
CA GLU A 74 0.38 0.36 31.98
C GLU A 74 -0.42 1.63 32.36
N GLN A 75 0.29 2.73 32.60
CA GLN A 75 -0.26 4.03 33.02
C GLN A 75 -0.61 4.95 31.83
N PHE A 76 -0.37 4.51 30.58
CA PHE A 76 -0.61 5.33 29.40
C PHE A 76 -2.10 5.45 29.09
N SER A 77 -2.56 6.66 28.83
CA SER A 77 -3.99 6.92 28.63
C SER A 77 -4.52 6.27 27.34
N ALA A 78 -5.45 5.32 27.49
CA ALA A 78 -6.16 4.70 26.38
C ALA A 78 -6.92 5.73 25.49
N VAL A 79 -7.36 6.84 26.08
CA VAL A 79 -8.04 7.93 25.36
C VAL A 79 -7.09 8.61 24.38
N VAL A 80 -5.81 8.77 24.75
CA VAL A 80 -4.80 9.37 23.86
C VAL A 80 -4.51 8.45 22.67
N LEU A 81 -4.34 7.15 22.92
CA LEU A 81 -4.21 6.12 21.87
C LEU A 81 -5.39 6.13 20.90
N TRP A 82 -6.61 6.20 21.42
CA TRP A 82 -7.82 6.25 20.60
C TRP A 82 -7.87 7.52 19.73
N ARG A 83 -7.61 8.69 20.32
CA ARG A 83 -7.58 9.96 19.57
C ARG A 83 -6.51 9.97 18.49
N PHE A 84 -5.34 9.38 18.77
CA PHE A 84 -4.29 9.20 17.77
C PHE A 84 -4.75 8.31 16.61
N ARG A 85 -5.40 7.16 16.88
CA ARG A 85 -5.94 6.27 15.83
C ARG A 85 -6.95 6.99 14.95
N VAL A 86 -7.90 7.71 15.56
CA VAL A 86 -8.91 8.48 14.81
C VAL A 86 -8.26 9.59 13.98
N ALA A 87 -7.29 10.32 14.55
CA ALA A 87 -6.56 11.35 13.82
C ALA A 87 -5.74 10.78 12.65
N ALA A 88 -5.02 9.67 12.86
CA ALA A 88 -4.25 8.99 11.83
C ALA A 88 -5.14 8.50 10.68
N LEU A 89 -6.29 7.89 10.99
CA LEU A 89 -7.28 7.49 9.98
C LEU A 89 -7.81 8.71 9.21
N GLY A 90 -8.12 9.81 9.91
CA GLY A 90 -8.54 11.07 9.29
C GLY A 90 -7.49 11.62 8.32
N ILE A 91 -6.21 11.67 8.73
CA ILE A 91 -5.10 12.09 7.88
C ILE A 91 -4.99 11.18 6.65
N GLN A 92 -5.08 9.86 6.83
CA GLN A 92 -4.97 8.90 5.73
C GLN A 92 -6.10 9.05 4.71
N VAL A 93 -7.33 9.28 5.18
CA VAL A 93 -8.49 9.56 4.32
C VAL A 93 -8.30 10.86 3.55
N VAL A 94 -7.90 11.94 4.23
CA VAL A 94 -7.67 13.24 3.59
C VAL A 94 -6.56 13.14 2.54
N LEU A 95 -5.44 12.49 2.89
CA LEU A 95 -4.30 12.31 2.00
C LEU A 95 -4.71 11.53 0.74
N TRP A 96 -5.32 10.35 0.90
CA TRP A 96 -5.71 9.54 -0.25
C TRP A 96 -6.83 10.17 -1.08
N THR A 97 -7.79 10.83 -0.44
CA THR A 97 -8.86 11.55 -1.16
C THR A 97 -8.29 12.68 -1.99
N THR A 98 -7.36 13.45 -1.43
CA THR A 98 -6.71 14.55 -2.15
C THR A 98 -5.93 14.03 -3.36
N ILE A 99 -5.10 12.99 -3.18
CA ILE A 99 -4.37 12.36 -4.28
C ILE A 99 -5.33 11.81 -5.34
N GLY A 100 -6.36 11.07 -4.91
CA GLY A 100 -7.35 10.46 -5.79
C GLY A 100 -8.13 11.48 -6.60
N LEU A 101 -8.54 12.61 -6.00
CA LEU A 101 -9.24 13.69 -6.70
C LEU A 101 -8.34 14.41 -7.69
N ILE A 102 -7.10 14.75 -7.31
CA ILE A 102 -6.13 15.37 -8.23
C ILE A 102 -5.89 14.46 -9.43
N PHE A 103 -5.64 13.18 -9.18
CA PHE A 103 -5.42 12.20 -10.23
C PHE A 103 -6.68 12.00 -11.08
N GLY A 104 -7.86 11.96 -10.47
CA GLY A 104 -9.15 11.85 -11.17
C GLY A 104 -9.38 13.01 -12.14
N VAL A 105 -9.19 14.25 -11.68
CA VAL A 105 -9.32 15.45 -12.54
C VAL A 105 -8.30 15.44 -13.66
N LEU A 106 -7.04 15.07 -13.37
CA LEU A 106 -6.00 15.00 -14.40
C LEU A 106 -6.26 13.89 -15.43
N ALA A 107 -6.74 12.73 -14.98
CA ALA A 107 -7.11 11.62 -15.84
C ALA A 107 -8.28 12.00 -16.76
N GLU A 108 -9.35 12.60 -16.22
CA GLU A 108 -10.50 13.06 -17.01
C GLU A 108 -10.07 14.02 -18.13
N ARG A 109 -9.21 15.00 -17.81
CA ARG A 109 -8.66 15.94 -18.81
C ARG A 109 -7.87 15.21 -19.89
N SER A 110 -6.99 14.28 -19.51
CA SER A 110 -6.18 13.52 -20.48
C SER A 110 -7.04 12.63 -21.40
N PHE A 111 -8.08 12.00 -20.86
CA PHE A 111 -9.00 11.19 -21.66
C PHE A 111 -9.87 12.05 -22.58
N ALA A 112 -10.38 13.20 -22.11
CA ALA A 112 -11.17 14.13 -22.91
C ALA A 112 -10.38 14.71 -24.10
N GLU A 113 -9.14 15.16 -23.87
CA GLU A 113 -8.26 15.68 -24.93
C GLU A 113 -7.95 14.62 -26.00
N ARG A 114 -7.62 13.40 -25.59
CA ARG A 114 -7.33 12.28 -26.51
C ARG A 114 -8.56 11.86 -27.32
N PHE A 115 -9.76 11.93 -26.74
CA PHE A 115 -11.00 11.60 -27.45
C PHE A 115 -11.32 12.64 -28.52
N GLY A 116 -11.18 13.94 -28.20
CA GLY A 116 -11.40 15.04 -29.15
C GLY A 116 -10.46 14.96 -30.36
N GLN A 117 -9.16 14.72 -30.14
CA GLN A 117 -8.19 14.59 -31.24
C GLN A 117 -8.51 13.46 -32.22
N ARG A 118 -9.01 12.31 -31.72
CA ARG A 118 -9.37 11.17 -32.59
C ARG A 118 -10.57 11.47 -33.49
N LEU A 119 -11.51 12.29 -33.04
CA LEU A 119 -12.69 12.67 -33.82
C LEU A 119 -12.33 13.67 -34.92
N THR A 120 -11.46 14.64 -34.62
CA THR A 120 -10.98 15.62 -35.61
C THR A 120 -10.17 14.95 -36.73
N VAL A 121 -9.27 14.01 -36.40
CA VAL A 121 -8.47 13.27 -37.40
C VAL A 121 -9.35 12.42 -38.32
N ARG A 122 -10.45 11.85 -37.82
CA ARG A 122 -11.41 11.09 -38.66
C ARG A 122 -12.25 11.99 -39.55
N ALA A 123 -12.61 13.19 -39.09
CA ALA A 123 -13.40 14.14 -39.86
C ALA A 123 -12.61 14.74 -41.04
N VAL A 124 -11.31 15.00 -40.86
CA VAL A 124 -10.42 15.52 -41.91
C VAL A 124 -10.11 14.47 -43.00
N ARG A 125 -10.32 13.18 -42.71
CA ARG A 125 -10.00 12.08 -43.64
C ARG A 125 -11.18 11.62 -44.49
N ARG A 126 -12.33 12.29 -44.42
CA ARG A 126 -13.50 12.10 -45.30
C ARG A 126 -13.62 13.29 -46.24
#